data_AF-A0A969SSB7-F1
#
_entry.id   AF-A0A969SSB7-F1
#
_cell.length_a   1.000
_cell.length_b   1.000
_cell.length_c   1.000
_cell.angle_alpha   90.00
_cell.angle_beta   90.00
_cell.angle_gamma   90.00
#
_symmetry.space_group_name_H-M   'P 1'
#
loop_
_entity.id
_entity.type
_entity.pdbx_description
1 polymer ?
#
loop_
_entity_poly.entity_id
_entity_poly.type
_entity_poly.pdbx_seq_one_letter_code
_entity_poly.pdbx_strand_id
1 'polypeptide(L)' 'MASPQHYKLFDHVEMVTSIICDKCYKEETCDSDEFESIEYFHEEGWTVFRNKVYCPKCSKLRAKKQKK' A
#
# COMPACT_ATOMS: atom_id res chain seq x y z
N MET A 1 21.33 -24.38 -14.70
CA MET A 1 21.98 -23.08 -15.03
C MET A 1 20.95 -22.26 -15.77
N ALA A 2 20.55 -21.09 -15.23
CA ALA A 2 19.55 -20.24 -15.88
C ALA A 2 20.14 -19.63 -17.17
N SER A 3 19.41 -19.71 -18.27
CA SER A 3 19.83 -19.16 -19.56
C SER A 3 19.94 -17.63 -19.49
N PRO A 4 20.88 -16.98 -20.19
CA PRO A 4 21.10 -15.53 -20.12
C PRO A 4 19.88 -14.66 -20.48
N GLN A 5 18.87 -15.24 -21.12
CA GLN A 5 17.60 -14.58 -21.45
C GLN A 5 16.66 -14.45 -20.24
N HIS A 6 16.79 -15.29 -19.20
CA HIS A 6 15.95 -15.21 -17.99
C HIS A 6 16.20 -13.94 -17.18
N TYR A 7 17.44 -13.46 -17.12
CA TYR A 7 17.78 -12.23 -16.39
C TYR A 7 17.23 -10.97 -17.07
N LYS A 8 17.25 -10.92 -18.41
CA LYS A 8 16.65 -9.83 -19.18
C LYS A 8 15.14 -9.70 -18.98
N LEU A 9 14.45 -10.81 -18.66
CA LEU A 9 13.04 -10.75 -18.34
C LEU A 9 12.81 -10.05 -16.99
N PHE A 10 13.65 -10.36 -16.01
CA PHE A 10 13.62 -9.76 -14.67
C PHE A 10 13.90 -8.25 -14.69
N ASP A 11 14.80 -7.78 -15.56
CA ASP A 11 15.05 -6.33 -15.79
C ASP A 11 13.81 -5.56 -16.28
N HIS A 12 12.79 -6.25 -16.79
CA HIS A 12 11.53 -5.66 -17.25
C HIS A 12 10.34 -5.99 -16.33
N VAL A 13 10.56 -6.67 -15.20
CA VAL A 13 9.49 -6.91 -14.21
C VAL A 13 9.38 -5.67 -13.33
N GLU A 14 8.35 -4.87 -13.57
CA GLU A 14 7.98 -3.76 -12.69
C GLU A 14 7.29 -4.33 -11.44
N MET A 15 7.83 -4.01 -10.26
CA MET A 15 7.23 -4.37 -8.98
C MET A 15 6.25 -3.29 -8.57
N VAL A 16 5.00 -3.68 -8.34
CA VAL A 16 3.95 -2.78 -7.84
C VAL A 16 3.57 -3.16 -6.43
N THR A 17 3.53 -2.16 -5.55
CA THR A 17 3.05 -2.35 -4.18
C THR A 17 1.59 -1.92 -4.12
N SER A 18 0.72 -2.77 -3.58
CA SER A 18 -0.71 -2.46 -3.42
C SER A 18 -1.12 -2.48 -1.96
N ILE A 19 -2.01 -1.55 -1.58
CA ILE A 19 -2.62 -1.48 -0.26
C ILE A 19 -4.14 -1.45 -0.38
N ILE A 20 -4.82 -2.23 0.46
CA ILE A 20 -6.28 -2.38 0.42
C ILE A 20 -6.87 -2.02 1.79
N CYS A 21 -7.92 -1.20 1.79
CA CYS A 21 -8.60 -0.83 3.02
C CYS A 21 -9.57 -1.92 3.48
N ASP A 22 -9.41 -2.41 4.71
CA ASP A 22 -10.29 -3.41 5.35
C ASP A 22 -11.76 -2.98 5.51
N LYS A 23 -12.06 -1.67 5.44
CA LYS A 23 -13.41 -1.15 5.70
C LYS A 23 -14.21 -0.89 4.43
N CYS A 24 -13.59 -0.30 3.41
CA CYS A 24 -14.28 0.12 2.19
C CYS A 24 -13.70 -0.52 0.94
N TYR A 25 -12.71 -1.41 1.07
CA TYR A 25 -12.07 -2.13 -0.02
C TYR A 25 -11.51 -1.22 -1.11
N LYS A 26 -11.18 0.03 -0.76
CA LYS A 26 -10.40 0.90 -1.65
C LYS A 26 -9.03 0.27 -1.79
N GLU A 27 -8.59 0.07 -3.01
CA GLU A 27 -7.23 -0.31 -3.38
C GLU A 27 -6.47 0.92 -3.86
N GLU A 28 -5.17 0.98 -3.56
CA GLU A 28 -4.25 1.97 -4.10
C GLU A 28 -2.92 1.28 -4.40
N THR A 29 -2.36 1.57 -5.57
CA THR A 29 -1.13 0.98 -6.08
C THR A 29 -0.06 2.06 -6.17
N CYS A 30 1.17 1.68 -5.83
CA CYS A 30 2.35 2.53 -5.92
C CYS A 30 3.44 1.77 -6.67
N ASP A 31 3.98 2.40 -7.71
CA ASP A 31 5.08 1.90 -8.51
C ASP A 31 6.41 2.30 -7.84
N SER A 32 6.67 1.79 -6.63
CA SER A 32 7.87 2.10 -5.85
C SER A 32 8.30 0.92 -5.00
N ASP A 33 9.58 0.92 -4.60
CA ASP A 33 10.13 -0.09 -3.71
C ASP A 33 9.40 -0.15 -2.36
N GLU A 34 9.50 -1.27 -1.64
CA GLU A 34 8.73 -1.55 -0.41
C GLU A 34 8.85 -0.43 0.64
N PHE A 35 10.05 0.14 0.80
CA PHE A 35 10.31 1.23 1.75
C PHE A 35 9.63 2.55 1.34
N GLU A 36 9.81 2.97 0.09
CA GLU A 36 9.21 4.20 -0.44
C GLU A 36 7.68 4.10 -0.47
N SER A 37 7.15 2.90 -0.75
CA SER A 37 5.72 2.64 -0.76
C SER A 37 5.07 2.85 0.62
N ILE A 38 5.75 2.44 1.72
CA ILE A 38 5.23 2.61 3.08
C ILE A 38 5.15 4.09 3.44
N GLU A 39 6.20 4.86 3.15
CA GLU A 39 6.22 6.31 3.41
C GLU A 39 5.13 7.01 2.60
N TYR A 40 5.02 6.70 1.31
CA TYR A 40 3.97 7.21 0.42
C TYR A 40 2.56 6.97 0.98
N PHE A 41 2.23 5.71 1.34
CA PHE A 41 0.90 5.41 1.88
C PHE A 41 0.66 6.11 3.22
N HIS A 42 1.67 6.24 4.07
CA HIS A 42 1.55 6.96 5.33
C HIS A 42 1.29 8.47 5.11
N GLU A 43 2.00 9.10 4.17
CA GLU A 43 1.80 10.51 3.78
C GLU A 43 0.41 10.76 3.17
N GLU A 44 -0.08 9.85 2.34
CA GLU A 44 -1.45 9.89 1.82
C GLU A 44 -2.51 9.76 2.94
N GLY A 45 -2.09 9.30 4.12
CA GLY A 45 -2.92 9.20 5.32
C GLY A 45 -3.54 7.83 5.53
N TRP A 46 -2.97 6.78 4.96
CA TRP A 46 -3.30 5.41 5.31
C TRP A 46 -2.80 5.08 6.71
N THR A 47 -3.61 4.34 7.47
CA THR A 47 -3.28 4.03 8.86
C THR A 47 -3.58 2.57 9.18
N VAL A 48 -2.77 2.00 10.07
CA VAL A 48 -3.01 0.68 10.66
C VAL A 48 -3.53 0.84 12.07
N PHE A 49 -4.65 0.18 12.38
CA PHE A 49 -5.22 0.17 13.72
C PHE A 49 -5.79 -1.21 14.06
N ARG A 50 -5.33 -1.80 15.17
CA ARG A 50 -5.69 -3.16 15.60
C ARG A 50 -5.49 -4.19 14.46
N ASN A 51 -4.33 -4.15 13.81
CA ASN A 51 -3.98 -5.04 12.71
C ASN A 51 -4.93 -4.99 11.50
N LYS A 52 -5.57 -3.84 11.28
CA LYS A 52 -6.43 -3.55 10.11
C LYS A 52 -5.98 -2.27 9.44
N VAL A 53 -6.02 -2.25 8.12
CA VAL A 53 -5.59 -1.15 7.27
C VAL A 53 -6.79 -0.27 6.91
N TYR A 54 -6.65 1.04 7.07
CA TYR A 54 -7.69 2.01 6.77
C TYR A 54 -7.19 3.08 5.82
N CYS A 55 -7.97 3.34 4.77
CA CYS A 55 -7.72 4.47 3.88
C CYS A 55 -7.96 5.81 4.60
N PRO A 56 -7.49 6.93 4.03
CA PRO A 56 -7.55 8.25 4.67
C PRO A 56 -8.98 8.68 5.02
N LYS A 57 -9.96 8.30 4.17
CA LYS A 57 -11.38 8.56 4.41
C LYS A 57 -11.90 7.76 5.61
N CYS A 58 -11.60 6.47 5.68
CA CYS A 58 -12.06 5.56 6.72
C CYS A 58 -11.39 5.82 8.08
N SER A 59 -10.12 6.22 8.05
CA SER A 59 -9.35 6.65 9.23
C SER A 59 -9.96 7.90 9.87
N LYS A 60 -10.24 8.96 9.09
CA LYS A 60 -10.88 10.21 9.57
C LYS A 60 -12.26 9.98 10.20
N LEU A 61 -13.07 9.08 9.63
CA LEU A 61 -14.38 8.72 10.19
C LEU A 61 -14.27 8.07 11.58
N ARG A 62 -13.20 7.30 11.83
CA ARG A 62 -12.94 6.71 13.15
C ARG A 62 -12.47 7.75 14.16
N ALA A 63 -11.56 8.65 13.78
CA ALA A 63 -11.07 9.71 14.65
C ALA A 63 -12.21 10.61 15.19
N LYS A 64 -13.24 10.87 14.37
CA LYS A 64 -14.43 11.62 14.79
C LYS A 64 -15.32 10.87 15.79
N LYS A 65 -15.37 9.53 15.73
CA LYS A 65 -16.19 8.71 16.65
C LYS A 65 -15.64 8.61 18.07
N GLN A 66 -14.36 8.91 18.29
CA GLN A 66 -13.74 8.88 19.63
C GLN A 66 -13.91 10.18 20.41
N LYS A 67 -14.42 11.26 19.80
CA LYS A 67 -14.65 12.57 20.46
C LYS A 67 -16.10 12.76 20.97
N LYS A 68 -16.89 11.69 21.05
CA LYS A 68 -18.26 11.69 21.59
C LYS A 68 -18.32 10.72 22.75
#